data_AF-A0A9E3GJB3-F1
#
_entry.id   AF-A0A9E3GJB3-F1
#
_cell.length_a   1.000
_cell.length_b   1.000
_cell.length_c   1.000
_cell.angle_alpha   90.00
_cell.angle_beta   90.00
_cell.angle_gamma   90.00
#
_symmetry.space_group_name_H-M   'P 1'
#
loop_
_entity.id
_entity.type
_entity.pdbx_description
1 polymer ?
#
loop_
_entity_poly.entity_id
_entity_poly.type
_entity_poly.pdbx_seq_one_letter_code
_entity_poly.pdbx_strand_id
1 'polypeptide(L)'
;MAAPAVLAPGPPRTPEIVVRGQRIPVILPRRGDPRLRLSAVIVTLHVLGQAFLEFKVSIAQILVSIGVGALIEGAVLYRRQHQLVWPASGILTGSGVAFILRASGTDNGDWWSLNGIGFFVVAVALSLASKHLLRPGGRHVFNPSNVGLVWALLVIGPSQVFPQYLWWGPNELAVAAAYGVILVGAVWILRPVRMMPMVVSFLAPFAVLVAILAAMGQSFVAIWHDGPVEGLSYWLTIAWSPELLVFVFFMMSDPQTAPRQPRARMLYGLVTAVVAAGLISFQPTEFGIKLAILSSLTVACALVPLIEAAARRSMRLTPLGAGWARAAPRPVVAAIVIIAVAAPVNTAVLAANDQIMLIERGLTGEANAQ
;
A
#
# COMPACT_ATOMS: atom_id res chain seq x y z
N MET A 1 -34.71 12.53 57.79
CA MET A 1 -34.78 12.94 56.36
C MET A 1 -33.54 12.41 55.67
N ALA A 2 -33.65 11.30 54.94
CA ALA A 2 -32.53 10.75 54.18
C ALA A 2 -32.40 11.50 52.84
N ALA A 3 -31.21 12.00 52.54
CA ALA A 3 -30.94 12.69 51.28
C ALA A 3 -31.12 11.73 50.08
N PRO A 4 -31.73 12.19 48.97
CA PRO A 4 -31.90 11.35 47.79
C PRO A 4 -30.54 11.05 47.15
N ALA A 5 -30.29 9.77 46.89
CA ALA A 5 -29.10 9.31 46.18
C ALA A 5 -29.10 9.88 44.76
N VAL A 6 -28.10 10.71 44.45
CA VAL A 6 -27.85 11.19 43.09
C VAL A 6 -27.40 10.00 42.26
N LEU A 7 -28.27 9.51 41.38
CA LEU A 7 -27.95 8.48 40.39
C LEU A 7 -26.80 9.00 39.53
N ALA A 8 -25.66 8.30 39.57
CA ALA A 8 -24.54 8.57 38.67
C ALA A 8 -25.05 8.51 37.21
N PRO A 9 -24.65 9.46 36.34
CA PRO A 9 -25.05 9.43 34.94
C PRO A 9 -24.59 8.09 34.33
N GLY A 10 -25.55 7.37 33.74
CA GLY A 10 -25.27 6.11 33.05
C GLY A 10 -24.22 6.31 31.95
N PRO A 11 -23.51 5.24 31.54
CA PRO A 11 -22.50 5.32 30.50
C PRO A 11 -23.06 6.00 29.24
N PRO A 12 -22.26 6.82 28.54
CA PRO A 12 -22.72 7.56 27.37
C PRO A 12 -23.34 6.60 26.37
N ARG A 13 -24.61 6.83 26.03
CA ARG A 13 -25.35 5.99 25.08
C ARG A 13 -24.70 6.09 23.71
N THR A 14 -24.25 4.97 23.18
CA THR A 14 -23.82 4.87 21.78
C THR A 14 -25.00 5.29 20.89
N PRO A 15 -24.82 6.18 19.90
CA PRO A 15 -25.92 6.53 19.01
C PRO A 15 -26.41 5.28 18.28
N GLU A 16 -27.72 5.14 18.14
CA GLU A 16 -28.38 3.98 17.50
C GLU A 16 -29.33 4.48 16.41
N ILE A 17 -29.43 3.73 15.31
CA ILE A 17 -30.46 3.93 14.29
C ILE A 17 -31.41 2.75 14.29
N VAL A 18 -32.70 3.00 14.08
CA VAL A 18 -33.72 1.95 13.97
C VAL A 18 -33.98 1.68 12.49
N VAL A 19 -33.58 0.51 12.01
CA VAL A 19 -33.86 0.07 10.63
C VAL A 19 -34.75 -1.17 10.71
N ARG A 20 -35.95 -1.09 10.11
CA ARG A 20 -36.95 -2.19 10.11
C ARG A 20 -37.22 -2.77 11.51
N GLY A 21 -37.30 -1.90 12.52
CA GLY A 21 -37.56 -2.28 13.92
C GLY A 21 -36.35 -2.82 14.69
N GLN A 22 -35.17 -2.98 14.07
CA GLN A 22 -33.94 -3.37 14.74
C GLN A 22 -33.10 -2.14 15.11
N ARG A 23 -32.61 -2.10 16.36
CA ARG A 23 -31.67 -1.08 16.84
C ARG A 23 -30.25 -1.45 16.42
N ILE A 24 -29.64 -0.64 15.57
CA ILE A 24 -28.28 -0.83 15.07
C ILE A 24 -27.39 0.24 15.70
N PRO A 25 -26.33 -0.15 16.44
CA PRO A 25 -25.40 0.82 17.01
C PRO A 25 -24.56 1.47 15.91
N VAL A 26 -24.36 2.79 16.07
CA VAL A 26 -23.55 3.64 15.20
C VAL A 26 -22.24 3.97 15.91
N ILE A 27 -21.12 3.53 15.33
CA ILE A 27 -19.78 3.81 15.87
C ILE A 27 -19.19 4.97 15.07
N LEU A 28 -19.16 6.15 15.72
CA LEU A 28 -18.61 7.38 15.16
C LEU A 28 -17.07 7.40 15.18
N PRO A 29 -16.43 8.18 14.29
CA PRO A 29 -14.99 8.36 14.28
C PRO A 29 -14.49 8.96 15.60
N ARG A 30 -13.42 8.39 16.15
CA ARG A 30 -12.76 8.91 17.35
C ARG A 30 -11.64 9.86 16.95
N ARG A 31 -11.60 11.06 17.54
CA ARG A 31 -10.55 12.07 17.27
C ARG A 31 -9.12 11.57 17.53
N GLY A 32 -8.95 10.58 18.41
CA GLY A 32 -7.66 9.97 18.71
C GLY A 32 -7.27 8.78 17.82
N ASP A 33 -8.06 8.44 16.79
CA ASP A 33 -7.74 7.32 15.90
C ASP A 33 -6.45 7.63 15.11
N PRO A 34 -5.38 6.82 15.22
CA PRO A 34 -4.14 7.03 14.47
C PRO A 34 -4.36 7.05 12.95
N ARG A 35 -5.43 6.45 12.44
CA ARG A 35 -5.82 6.50 11.02
C ARG A 35 -6.09 7.90 10.52
N LEU A 36 -6.56 8.82 11.38
CA LEU A 36 -6.79 10.21 10.99
C LEU A 36 -5.49 10.94 10.63
N ARG A 37 -4.37 10.59 11.30
CA ARG A 37 -3.05 11.16 10.97
C ARG A 37 -2.61 10.70 9.58
N LEU A 38 -2.79 9.41 9.28
CA LEU A 38 -2.52 8.88 7.95
C LEU A 38 -3.41 9.52 6.89
N SER A 39 -4.72 9.65 7.16
CA SER A 39 -5.65 10.34 6.26
C SER A 39 -5.23 11.78 5.99
N ALA A 40 -4.80 12.52 7.02
CA ALA A 40 -4.33 13.90 6.85
C ALA A 40 -3.12 13.96 5.90
N VAL A 41 -2.10 13.13 6.12
CA VAL A 41 -0.91 13.07 5.26
C VAL A 41 -1.29 12.72 3.82
N ILE A 42 -2.07 11.65 3.62
CA ILE A 42 -2.44 11.18 2.28
C ILE A 42 -3.34 12.19 1.57
N VAL A 43 -4.28 12.85 2.24
CA VAL A 43 -5.11 13.90 1.63
C VAL A 43 -4.26 15.09 1.23
N THR A 44 -3.31 15.53 2.07
CA THR A 44 -2.38 16.60 1.69
C THR A 44 -1.56 16.22 0.46
N LEU A 45 -1.08 14.98 0.36
CA LEU A 45 -0.36 14.49 -0.82
C LEU A 45 -1.26 14.41 -2.06
N HIS A 46 -2.53 14.03 -1.93
CA HIS A 46 -3.47 14.11 -3.05
C HIS A 46 -3.66 15.55 -3.52
N VAL A 47 -3.83 16.50 -2.60
CA VAL A 47 -3.98 17.92 -2.94
C VAL A 47 -2.74 18.46 -3.64
N LEU A 48 -1.54 18.18 -3.12
CA LEU A 48 -0.28 18.55 -3.78
C LEU A 48 -0.15 17.88 -5.15
N GLY A 49 -0.48 16.59 -5.21
CA GLY A 49 -0.54 15.79 -6.43
C GLY A 49 -1.38 16.42 -7.53
N GLN A 50 -2.60 16.83 -7.18
CA GLN A 50 -3.56 17.42 -8.11
C GLN A 50 -3.21 18.85 -8.51
N ALA A 51 -2.76 19.68 -7.56
CA ALA A 51 -2.61 21.11 -7.76
C ALA A 51 -1.22 21.54 -8.29
N PHE A 52 -0.16 20.79 -8.00
CA PHE A 52 1.22 21.25 -8.25
C PHE A 52 2.17 20.21 -8.86
N LEU A 53 1.90 18.92 -8.67
CA LEU A 53 2.75 17.82 -9.14
C LEU A 53 2.18 17.10 -10.37
N GLU A 54 1.06 17.59 -10.89
CA GLU A 54 0.44 17.11 -12.13
C GLU A 54 0.18 15.60 -12.15
N PHE A 55 -0.27 15.02 -11.03
CA PHE A 55 -0.57 13.59 -10.97
C PHE A 55 -1.66 13.21 -11.99
N LYS A 56 -1.38 12.17 -12.76
CA LYS A 56 -2.22 11.57 -13.82
C LYS A 56 -3.41 10.75 -13.27
N VAL A 57 -4.18 11.35 -12.37
CA VAL A 57 -5.35 10.74 -11.72
C VAL A 57 -6.42 11.79 -11.55
N SER A 58 -7.68 11.44 -11.84
CA SER A 58 -8.80 12.38 -11.70
C SER A 58 -9.33 12.42 -10.26
N ILE A 59 -9.95 13.55 -9.88
CA ILE A 59 -10.69 13.68 -8.62
C ILE A 59 -11.81 12.64 -8.56
N ALA A 60 -12.49 12.37 -9.68
CA ALA A 60 -13.52 11.34 -9.76
C ALA A 60 -12.98 9.94 -9.46
N GLN A 61 -11.82 9.55 -10.00
CA GLN A 61 -11.16 8.27 -9.70
C GLN A 61 -10.82 8.15 -8.20
N ILE A 62 -10.31 9.23 -7.59
CA ILE A 62 -9.99 9.28 -6.15
C ILE A 62 -11.26 9.10 -5.31
N LEU A 63 -12.30 9.90 -5.57
CA LEU A 63 -13.54 9.88 -4.80
C LEU A 63 -14.30 8.56 -4.95
N VAL A 64 -14.36 7.99 -6.15
CA VAL A 64 -14.98 6.68 -6.39
C VAL A 64 -14.21 5.59 -5.67
N SER A 65 -12.87 5.59 -5.70
CA SER A 65 -12.06 4.61 -4.98
C SER A 65 -12.32 4.65 -3.47
N ILE A 66 -12.36 5.86 -2.90
CA ILE A 66 -12.70 6.08 -1.49
C ILE A 66 -14.12 5.60 -1.19
N GLY A 67 -15.09 5.97 -2.03
CA GLY A 67 -16.49 5.60 -1.89
C GLY A 67 -16.71 4.10 -1.94
N VAL A 68 -16.14 3.41 -2.94
CA VAL A 68 -16.20 1.94 -3.04
C VAL A 68 -15.54 1.28 -1.83
N GLY A 69 -14.40 1.79 -1.39
CA GLY A 69 -13.73 1.29 -0.20
C GLY A 69 -14.59 1.40 1.06
N ALA A 70 -15.24 2.56 1.25
CA ALA A 70 -16.17 2.82 2.33
C ALA A 70 -17.40 1.91 2.27
N LEU A 71 -17.99 1.76 1.09
CA LEU A 71 -19.19 0.95 0.86
C LEU A 71 -18.93 -0.53 1.13
N ILE A 72 -17.83 -1.09 0.62
CA ILE A 72 -17.50 -2.51 0.83
C ILE A 72 -17.22 -2.76 2.31
N GLU A 73 -16.41 -1.92 2.97
CA GLU A 73 -16.13 -2.11 4.40
C GLU A 73 -17.40 -1.97 5.25
N GLY A 74 -18.21 -0.94 4.99
CA GLY A 74 -19.48 -0.72 5.67
C GLY A 74 -20.44 -1.90 5.49
N ALA A 75 -20.60 -2.40 4.26
CA ALA A 75 -21.47 -3.55 3.96
C ALA A 75 -20.99 -4.84 4.64
N VAL A 76 -19.67 -5.09 4.66
CA VAL A 76 -19.11 -6.27 5.32
C VAL A 76 -19.29 -6.19 6.84
N LEU A 77 -19.04 -5.03 7.45
CA LEU A 77 -19.20 -4.85 8.90
C LEU A 77 -20.67 -4.94 9.30
N TYR A 78 -21.56 -4.32 8.53
CA TYR A 78 -23.00 -4.42 8.77
C TYR A 78 -23.48 -5.88 8.71
N ARG A 79 -23.09 -6.64 7.68
CA ARG A 79 -23.47 -8.05 7.54
C ARG A 79 -22.88 -8.97 8.62
N ARG A 80 -21.66 -8.71 9.09
CA ARG A 80 -20.98 -9.60 10.05
C ARG A 80 -21.27 -9.25 11.51
N GLN A 81 -21.50 -7.98 11.81
CA GLN A 81 -21.55 -7.48 13.19
C GLN A 81 -22.89 -6.81 13.53
N HIS A 82 -23.75 -6.54 12.55
CA HIS A 82 -24.98 -5.75 12.72
C HIS A 82 -24.72 -4.36 13.32
N GLN A 83 -23.59 -3.74 12.96
CA GLN A 83 -23.21 -2.40 13.40
C GLN A 83 -22.94 -1.49 12.20
N LEU A 84 -23.31 -0.23 12.31
CA LEU A 84 -22.93 0.80 11.33
C LEU A 84 -21.68 1.51 11.85
N VAL A 85 -20.52 1.09 11.34
CA VAL A 85 -19.22 1.61 11.77
C VAL A 85 -18.69 2.58 10.72
N TRP A 86 -18.11 3.70 11.16
CA TRP A 86 -17.36 4.59 10.28
C TRP A 86 -16.24 3.80 9.54
N PRO A 87 -16.28 3.67 8.20
CA PRO A 87 -15.43 2.77 7.44
C PRO A 87 -14.05 3.39 7.15
N ALA A 88 -13.36 3.87 8.20
CA ALA A 88 -12.08 4.56 8.08
C ALA A 88 -11.02 3.74 7.33
N SER A 89 -11.02 2.42 7.51
CA SER A 89 -9.98 1.57 6.92
C SER A 89 -10.27 1.24 5.46
N GLY A 90 -11.54 1.16 5.07
CA GLY A 90 -12.01 1.06 3.69
C GLY A 90 -11.72 2.34 2.92
N ILE A 91 -12.02 3.50 3.52
CA ILE A 91 -11.66 4.82 2.97
C ILE A 91 -10.16 4.92 2.71
N LEU A 92 -9.33 4.56 3.69
CA LEU A 92 -7.87 4.57 3.55
C LEU A 92 -7.37 3.57 2.50
N THR A 93 -8.00 2.40 2.39
CA THR A 93 -7.65 1.41 1.36
C THR A 93 -7.93 1.98 -0.03
N GLY A 94 -9.13 2.55 -0.23
CA GLY A 94 -9.53 3.20 -1.48
C GLY A 94 -8.62 4.36 -1.85
N SER A 95 -8.32 5.23 -0.88
CA SER A 95 -7.40 6.35 -1.07
C SER A 95 -5.97 5.89 -1.39
N GLY A 96 -5.47 4.84 -0.75
CA GLY A 96 -4.15 4.29 -1.06
C GLY A 96 -4.05 3.67 -2.46
N VAL A 97 -5.11 3.00 -2.93
CA VAL A 97 -5.19 2.51 -4.31
C VAL A 97 -5.18 3.69 -5.29
N ALA A 98 -6.03 4.69 -5.08
CA ALA A 98 -6.09 5.86 -5.95
C ALA A 98 -4.80 6.69 -5.96
N PHE A 99 -4.07 6.71 -4.84
CA PHE A 99 -2.81 7.42 -4.74
C PHE A 99 -1.75 6.84 -5.68
N ILE A 100 -1.73 5.52 -5.88
CA ILE A 100 -0.68 4.83 -6.64
C ILE A 100 -1.13 4.45 -8.04
N LEU A 101 -2.37 3.97 -8.23
CA LEU A 101 -2.84 3.47 -9.51
C LEU A 101 -3.13 4.63 -10.48
N ARG A 102 -2.75 4.48 -11.73
CA ARG A 102 -3.05 5.38 -12.84
C ARG A 102 -3.73 4.60 -13.95
N ALA A 103 -4.57 5.29 -14.73
CA ALA A 103 -5.20 4.75 -15.92
C ALA A 103 -4.69 5.49 -17.14
N SER A 104 -4.20 4.75 -18.15
CA SER A 104 -3.70 5.32 -19.40
C SER A 104 -4.73 6.24 -20.05
N GLY A 105 -4.30 7.40 -20.53
CA GLY A 105 -5.19 8.44 -21.08
C GLY A 105 -5.98 9.23 -20.04
N THR A 106 -5.53 9.26 -18.77
CA THR A 106 -6.02 10.24 -17.79
C THR A 106 -4.90 11.23 -17.52
N ASP A 107 -5.09 12.49 -17.92
CA ASP A 107 -4.08 13.53 -17.68
C ASP A 107 -4.45 14.44 -16.52
N ASN A 108 -3.47 15.21 -16.03
CA ASN A 108 -3.76 16.26 -15.07
C ASN A 108 -4.62 17.35 -15.72
N GLY A 109 -5.69 17.76 -15.03
CA GLY A 109 -6.71 18.66 -15.58
C GLY A 109 -8.04 17.96 -15.90
N ASP A 110 -8.01 16.64 -16.12
CA ASP A 110 -9.21 15.82 -16.35
C ASP A 110 -9.94 15.47 -15.05
N TRP A 111 -10.17 16.47 -14.19
CA TRP A 111 -10.55 16.28 -12.79
C TRP A 111 -11.80 15.41 -12.58
N TRP A 112 -12.75 15.43 -13.52
CA TRP A 112 -14.00 14.68 -13.43
C TRP A 112 -14.09 13.49 -14.41
N SER A 113 -12.99 13.13 -15.07
CA SER A 113 -12.95 11.99 -15.97
C SER A 113 -13.21 10.67 -15.24
N LEU A 114 -14.05 9.83 -15.85
CA LEU A 114 -14.32 8.45 -15.42
C LEU A 114 -13.52 7.42 -16.21
N ASN A 115 -12.52 7.86 -16.99
CA ASN A 115 -11.65 6.95 -17.74
C ASN A 115 -11.03 5.90 -16.80
N GLY A 116 -10.99 4.64 -17.23
CA GLY A 116 -10.42 3.55 -16.46
C GLY A 116 -11.04 3.30 -15.08
N ILE A 117 -12.19 3.90 -14.73
CA ILE A 117 -12.75 3.82 -13.36
C ILE A 117 -12.98 2.37 -12.91
N GLY A 118 -13.34 1.48 -13.85
CA GLY A 118 -13.49 0.05 -13.58
C GLY A 118 -12.24 -0.59 -12.99
N PHE A 119 -11.04 -0.16 -13.41
CA PHE A 119 -9.77 -0.66 -12.90
C PHE A 119 -9.58 -0.30 -11.42
N PHE A 120 -9.89 0.94 -11.04
CA PHE A 120 -9.85 1.40 -9.65
C PHE A 120 -10.87 0.64 -8.79
N VAL A 121 -12.11 0.49 -9.26
CA VAL A 121 -13.17 -0.25 -8.54
C VAL A 121 -12.74 -1.68 -8.27
N VAL A 122 -12.23 -2.39 -9.29
CA VAL A 122 -11.77 -3.78 -9.16
C VAL A 122 -10.55 -3.87 -8.23
N ALA A 123 -9.58 -2.97 -8.35
CA ALA A 123 -8.41 -2.93 -7.48
C ALA A 123 -8.81 -2.73 -6.00
N VAL A 124 -9.73 -1.81 -5.71
CA VAL A 124 -10.26 -1.60 -4.35
C VAL A 124 -11.06 -2.81 -3.86
N ALA A 125 -11.88 -3.40 -4.72
CA ALA A 125 -12.66 -4.58 -4.37
C ALA A 125 -11.76 -5.78 -4.01
N LEU A 126 -10.72 -6.05 -4.79
CA LEU A 126 -9.74 -7.09 -4.51
C LEU A 126 -8.89 -6.80 -3.27
N SER A 127 -8.55 -5.52 -3.06
CA SER A 127 -7.87 -5.07 -1.84
C SER A 127 -8.67 -5.45 -0.60
N LEU A 128 -9.96 -5.11 -0.57
CA LEU A 128 -10.84 -5.42 0.56
C LEU A 128 -11.24 -6.90 0.62
N ALA A 129 -11.36 -7.59 -0.51
CA ALA A 129 -11.56 -9.04 -0.52
C ALA A 129 -10.39 -9.75 0.17
N SER A 130 -9.14 -9.41 -0.17
CA SER A 130 -7.95 -9.95 0.50
C SER A 130 -7.97 -9.66 2.00
N LYS A 131 -8.35 -8.44 2.39
CA LYS A 131 -8.48 -8.01 3.80
C LYS A 131 -9.48 -8.83 4.57
N HIS A 132 -10.64 -9.15 3.99
CA HIS A 132 -11.77 -9.75 4.71
C HIS A 132 -11.82 -11.28 4.61
N LEU A 133 -11.17 -11.87 3.59
CA LEU A 133 -11.13 -13.31 3.33
C LEU A 133 -9.83 -13.96 3.82
N LEU A 134 -8.67 -13.32 3.63
CA LEU A 134 -7.36 -13.91 3.96
C LEU A 134 -6.91 -13.53 5.37
N ARG A 135 -7.66 -14.00 6.37
CA ARG A 135 -7.48 -13.64 7.79
C ARG A 135 -7.24 -14.83 8.73
N PRO A 136 -6.21 -15.67 8.51
CA PRO A 136 -5.88 -16.74 9.43
C PRO A 136 -5.60 -16.17 10.84
N GLY A 137 -6.25 -16.72 11.87
CA GLY A 137 -6.13 -16.21 13.24
C GLY A 137 -6.75 -14.83 13.48
N GLY A 138 -7.67 -14.38 12.62
CA GLY A 138 -8.45 -13.15 12.82
C GLY A 138 -7.77 -11.87 12.32
N ARG A 139 -6.53 -11.92 11.84
CA ARG A 139 -5.78 -10.78 11.27
C ARG A 139 -5.52 -11.03 9.78
N HIS A 140 -5.64 -9.99 8.96
CA HIS A 140 -5.29 -10.12 7.53
C HIS A 140 -3.78 -10.28 7.35
N VAL A 141 -3.40 -11.06 6.35
CA VAL A 141 -1.98 -11.38 6.08
C VAL A 141 -1.31 -10.26 5.29
N PHE A 142 -1.97 -9.80 4.23
CA PHE A 142 -1.39 -8.86 3.28
C PHE A 142 -1.86 -7.44 3.52
N ASN A 143 -1.04 -6.46 3.13
CA ASN A 143 -1.49 -5.08 3.00
C ASN A 143 -2.59 -5.05 1.92
N PRO A 144 -3.82 -4.63 2.25
CA PRO A 144 -4.95 -4.78 1.34
C PRO A 144 -4.76 -3.98 0.06
N SER A 145 -4.40 -2.70 0.15
CA SER A 145 -4.15 -1.85 -1.02
C SER A 145 -3.06 -2.43 -1.91
N ASN A 146 -1.99 -2.97 -1.31
CA ASN A 146 -0.88 -3.58 -2.04
C ASN A 146 -1.33 -4.77 -2.90
N VAL A 147 -2.20 -5.64 -2.38
CA VAL A 147 -2.72 -6.80 -3.15
C VAL A 147 -3.51 -6.34 -4.35
N GLY A 148 -4.41 -5.35 -4.18
CA GLY A 148 -5.18 -4.81 -5.30
C GLY A 148 -4.30 -4.16 -6.36
N LEU A 149 -3.28 -3.41 -5.94
CA LEU A 149 -2.32 -2.76 -6.85
C LEU A 149 -1.48 -3.78 -7.61
N VAL A 150 -0.84 -4.75 -6.92
CA VAL A 150 -0.05 -5.80 -7.57
C VAL A 150 -0.89 -6.59 -8.56
N TRP A 151 -2.13 -6.93 -8.19
CA TRP A 151 -3.04 -7.62 -9.10
C TRP A 151 -3.38 -6.76 -10.32
N ALA A 152 -3.74 -5.48 -10.12
CA ALA A 152 -4.11 -4.59 -11.22
C ALA A 152 -2.96 -4.43 -12.22
N LEU A 153 -1.76 -4.19 -11.72
CA LEU A 153 -0.56 -4.00 -12.55
C LEU A 153 -0.16 -5.28 -13.29
N LEU A 154 -0.31 -6.46 -12.68
CA LEU A 154 0.04 -7.73 -13.32
C LEU A 154 -1.02 -8.23 -14.31
N VAL A 155 -2.31 -8.04 -14.01
CA VAL A 155 -3.42 -8.69 -14.74
C VAL A 155 -4.06 -7.76 -15.76
N ILE A 156 -4.28 -6.49 -15.42
CA ILE A 156 -4.83 -5.51 -16.37
C ILE A 156 -3.70 -5.09 -17.32
N GLY A 157 -2.52 -4.85 -16.76
CA GLY A 157 -1.29 -4.68 -17.52
C GLY A 157 -0.97 -3.24 -17.93
N PRO A 158 0.24 -3.04 -18.45
CA PRO A 158 0.89 -1.73 -18.68
C PRO A 158 0.20 -0.87 -19.76
N SER A 159 -0.60 -1.48 -20.64
CA SER A 159 -1.31 -0.76 -21.71
C SER A 159 -2.58 -0.04 -21.26
N GLN A 160 -3.00 -0.25 -20.02
CA GLN A 160 -4.25 0.26 -19.47
C GLN A 160 -4.05 0.93 -18.12
N VAL A 161 -3.15 0.38 -17.30
CA VAL A 161 -2.82 0.91 -15.98
C VAL A 161 -1.33 0.94 -15.75
N PHE A 162 -0.89 1.89 -14.95
CA PHE A 162 0.49 2.01 -14.51
C PHE A 162 0.54 2.55 -13.08
N PRO A 163 1.63 2.32 -12.34
CA PRO A 163 1.81 2.96 -11.05
C PRO A 163 2.27 4.41 -11.27
N GLN A 164 1.90 5.34 -10.39
CA GLN A 164 2.48 6.70 -10.32
C GLN A 164 4.00 6.62 -10.45
N TYR A 165 4.66 7.59 -11.10
CA TYR A 165 6.11 7.60 -11.36
C TYR A 165 6.98 7.81 -10.11
N LEU A 166 8.24 7.33 -10.10
CA LEU A 166 9.25 7.51 -9.05
C LEU A 166 9.69 8.98 -8.99
N TRP A 167 9.67 9.64 -10.13
CA TRP A 167 9.94 11.06 -10.25
C TRP A 167 8.63 11.86 -10.27
N TRP A 168 8.52 12.89 -9.40
CA TRP A 168 7.29 13.67 -9.18
C TRP A 168 7.24 14.98 -9.97
N GLY A 169 7.96 15.07 -11.07
CA GLY A 169 7.96 16.25 -11.91
C GLY A 169 9.06 17.26 -11.56
N PRO A 170 9.17 18.32 -12.37
CA PRO A 170 10.25 19.31 -12.28
C PRO A 170 9.99 20.41 -11.25
N ASN A 171 8.78 20.50 -10.67
CA ASN A 171 8.41 21.52 -9.70
C ASN A 171 9.10 21.26 -8.35
N GLU A 172 10.33 21.73 -8.21
CA GLU A 172 11.19 21.48 -7.05
C GLU A 172 10.56 21.91 -5.73
N LEU A 173 9.83 23.03 -5.71
CA LEU A 173 9.17 23.52 -4.49
C LEU A 173 8.03 22.60 -4.07
N ALA A 174 7.19 22.16 -5.02
CA ALA A 174 6.11 21.24 -4.74
C ALA A 174 6.64 19.86 -4.31
N VAL A 175 7.70 19.37 -4.96
CA VAL A 175 8.37 18.11 -4.61
C VAL A 175 9.00 18.22 -3.21
N ALA A 176 9.67 19.33 -2.88
CA ALA A 176 10.22 19.57 -1.55
C ALA A 176 9.13 19.63 -0.48
N ALA A 177 7.99 20.29 -0.77
CA ALA A 177 6.83 20.31 0.11
C ALA A 177 6.26 18.90 0.34
N ALA A 178 6.16 18.09 -0.72
CA ALA A 178 5.79 16.69 -0.66
C ALA A 178 6.74 15.87 0.23
N TYR A 179 8.06 15.98 0.06
CA TYR A 179 9.03 15.34 0.96
C TYR A 179 8.84 15.79 2.40
N GLY A 180 8.61 17.09 2.64
CA GLY A 180 8.31 17.62 3.97
C GLY A 180 7.09 16.93 4.60
N VAL A 181 5.99 16.82 3.85
CA VAL A 181 4.76 16.14 4.28
C VAL A 181 5.02 14.65 4.57
N ILE A 182 5.75 13.96 3.69
CA ILE A 182 6.08 12.54 3.85
C ILE A 182 6.95 12.31 5.09
N LEU A 183 8.03 13.06 5.26
CA LEU A 183 9.00 12.88 6.35
C LEU A 183 8.40 13.26 7.71
N VAL A 184 7.72 14.41 7.80
CA VAL A 184 7.04 14.83 9.03
C VAL A 184 5.91 13.86 9.35
N GLY A 185 5.12 13.46 8.36
CA GLY A 185 4.07 12.45 8.48
C GLY A 185 4.60 11.11 9.00
N ALA A 186 5.72 10.64 8.47
CA ALA A 186 6.38 9.41 8.89
C ALA A 186 6.77 9.46 10.37
N VAL A 187 7.44 10.53 10.82
CA VAL A 187 7.81 10.69 12.24
C VAL A 187 6.56 10.75 13.13
N TRP A 188 5.54 11.50 12.70
CA TRP A 188 4.30 11.70 13.46
C TRP A 188 3.48 10.42 13.64
N ILE A 189 3.48 9.54 12.64
CA ILE A 189 2.73 8.28 12.63
C ILE A 189 3.53 7.14 13.25
N LEU A 190 4.81 7.01 12.92
CA LEU A 190 5.61 5.81 13.21
C LEU A 190 6.33 5.85 14.57
N ARG A 191 6.63 7.03 15.10
CA ARG A 191 7.29 7.18 16.41
C ARG A 191 6.44 6.61 17.56
N PRO A 192 5.13 6.92 17.69
CA PRO A 192 4.30 6.37 18.76
C PRO A 192 4.18 4.84 18.74
N VAL A 193 4.21 4.22 17.56
CA VAL A 193 4.09 2.76 17.37
C VAL A 193 5.44 2.03 17.33
N ARG A 194 6.54 2.77 17.53
CA ARG A 194 7.94 2.26 17.55
C ARG A 194 8.30 1.48 16.29
N MET A 195 7.94 2.01 15.13
CA MET A 195 8.23 1.38 13.83
C MET A 195 9.44 1.99 13.11
N MET A 196 10.05 3.06 13.65
CA MET A 196 11.26 3.65 13.07
C MET A 196 12.42 2.66 12.82
N PRO A 197 12.76 1.72 13.73
CA PRO A 197 13.83 0.76 13.48
C PRO A 197 13.55 -0.17 12.28
N MET A 198 12.28 -0.52 12.06
CA MET A 198 11.86 -1.32 10.91
C MET A 198 12.08 -0.57 9.60
N VAL A 199 11.75 0.72 9.58
CA VAL A 199 11.97 1.56 8.41
C VAL A 199 13.46 1.68 8.10
N VAL A 200 14.29 1.96 9.11
CA VAL A 200 15.74 2.03 8.91
C VAL A 200 16.31 0.70 8.42
N SER A 201 15.81 -0.43 8.95
CA SER A 201 16.21 -1.77 8.50
C SER A 201 15.76 -2.13 7.08
N PHE A 202 14.87 -1.34 6.47
CA PHE A 202 14.58 -1.42 5.04
C PHE A 202 15.46 -0.43 4.27
N LEU A 203 15.40 0.86 4.61
CA LEU A 203 16.02 1.94 3.82
C LEU A 203 17.53 1.78 3.69
N ALA A 204 18.23 1.46 4.79
CA ALA A 204 19.68 1.33 4.76
C ALA A 204 20.17 0.18 3.86
N PRO A 205 19.73 -1.08 4.03
CA PRO A 205 20.13 -2.16 3.12
C PRO A 205 19.58 -1.96 1.71
N PHE A 206 18.35 -1.44 1.54
CA PHE A 206 17.79 -1.19 0.22
C PHE A 206 18.64 -0.19 -0.56
N ALA A 207 19.00 0.95 0.04
CA ALA A 207 19.84 1.95 -0.59
C ALA A 207 21.22 1.39 -0.97
N VAL A 208 21.82 0.55 -0.11
CA VAL A 208 23.11 -0.11 -0.41
C VAL A 208 22.95 -1.10 -1.57
N LEU A 209 21.92 -1.94 -1.56
CA LEU A 209 21.69 -2.93 -2.62
C LEU A 209 21.43 -2.25 -3.97
N VAL A 210 20.62 -1.19 -4.00
CA VAL A 210 20.37 -0.41 -5.22
C VAL A 210 21.65 0.29 -5.69
N ALA A 211 22.50 0.78 -4.77
CA ALA A 211 23.80 1.36 -5.14
C ALA A 211 24.72 0.30 -5.78
N ILE A 212 24.71 -0.94 -5.28
CA ILE A 212 25.44 -2.06 -5.88
C ILE A 212 24.91 -2.33 -7.30
N LEU A 213 23.59 -2.38 -7.49
CA LEU A 213 22.99 -2.55 -8.82
C LEU A 213 23.41 -1.43 -9.78
N ALA A 214 23.38 -0.18 -9.32
CA ALA A 214 23.84 0.97 -10.09
C ALA A 214 25.33 0.83 -10.48
N ALA A 215 26.19 0.43 -9.54
CA ALA A 215 27.61 0.21 -9.77
C ALA A 215 27.90 -0.96 -10.72
N MET A 216 26.99 -1.94 -10.80
CA MET A 216 27.01 -3.04 -11.77
C MET A 216 26.52 -2.63 -13.17
N GLY A 217 26.21 -1.35 -13.39
CA GLY A 217 25.75 -0.84 -14.67
C GLY A 217 24.28 -1.13 -14.98
N GLN A 218 23.46 -1.41 -13.95
CA GLN A 218 22.02 -1.50 -14.16
C GLN A 218 21.45 -0.15 -14.58
N SER A 219 20.48 -0.23 -15.48
CA SER A 219 19.79 0.91 -16.07
C SER A 219 18.31 0.60 -16.24
N PHE A 220 17.45 1.61 -16.21
CA PHE A 220 16.06 1.44 -16.63
C PHE A 220 15.61 2.58 -17.54
N VAL A 221 14.59 2.34 -18.34
CA VAL A 221 13.91 3.41 -19.11
C VAL A 221 12.65 3.84 -18.39
N ALA A 222 12.32 5.13 -18.53
CA ALA A 222 11.11 5.72 -18.01
C ALA A 222 10.61 6.80 -18.96
N ILE A 223 9.29 6.93 -19.08
CA ILE A 223 8.66 7.84 -20.05
C ILE A 223 9.01 9.32 -19.83
N TRP A 224 9.37 9.70 -18.60
CA TRP A 224 9.74 11.07 -18.24
C TRP A 224 11.24 11.37 -18.42
N HIS A 225 12.06 10.40 -18.85
CA HIS A 225 13.50 10.57 -19.03
C HIS A 225 13.95 10.28 -20.45
N ASP A 226 14.77 11.17 -21.00
CA ASP A 226 15.40 10.96 -22.31
C ASP A 226 16.55 9.94 -22.19
N GLY A 227 16.27 8.70 -22.61
CA GLY A 227 17.25 7.60 -22.58
C GLY A 227 17.25 6.81 -21.27
N PRO A 228 18.24 5.93 -21.07
CA PRO A 228 18.33 5.12 -19.86
C PRO A 228 18.75 5.94 -18.63
N VAL A 229 18.07 5.71 -17.50
CA VAL A 229 18.45 6.20 -16.18
C VAL A 229 19.54 5.30 -15.61
N GLU A 230 20.74 5.84 -15.42
CA GLU A 230 21.95 5.07 -15.07
C GLU A 230 22.71 5.67 -13.88
N GLY A 231 23.69 4.93 -13.36
CA GLY A 231 24.67 5.41 -12.39
C GLY A 231 24.06 6.06 -11.14
N LEU A 232 24.48 7.28 -10.80
CA LEU A 232 23.98 7.98 -9.62
C LEU A 232 22.48 8.28 -9.73
N SER A 233 21.99 8.62 -10.93
CA SER A 233 20.57 8.89 -11.17
C SER A 233 19.70 7.66 -10.98
N TYR A 234 20.19 6.47 -11.37
CA TYR A 234 19.53 5.19 -11.07
C TYR A 234 19.36 5.02 -9.56
N TRP A 235 20.45 5.22 -8.80
CA TRP A 235 20.42 5.07 -7.35
C TRP A 235 19.49 6.08 -6.67
N LEU A 236 19.62 7.38 -6.99
CA LEU A 236 18.80 8.43 -6.38
C LEU A 236 17.31 8.25 -6.69
N THR A 237 16.97 7.98 -7.94
CA THR A 237 15.57 7.83 -8.37
C THR A 237 14.91 6.62 -7.69
N ILE A 238 15.61 5.51 -7.54
CA ILE A 238 15.02 4.32 -6.92
C ILE A 238 15.06 4.40 -5.38
N ALA A 239 16.22 4.71 -4.80
CA ALA A 239 16.45 4.62 -3.35
C ALA A 239 15.88 5.80 -2.55
N TRP A 240 15.63 6.94 -3.20
CA TRP A 240 15.20 8.17 -2.52
C TRP A 240 13.94 8.79 -3.11
N SER A 241 13.26 8.14 -4.07
CA SER A 241 12.00 8.67 -4.62
C SER A 241 10.91 8.88 -3.57
N PRO A 242 10.01 9.85 -3.80
CA PRO A 242 8.84 10.04 -2.95
C PRO A 242 7.97 8.77 -2.86
N GLU A 243 7.77 8.00 -3.93
CA GLU A 243 7.02 6.73 -3.83
C GLU A 243 7.67 5.70 -2.94
N LEU A 244 8.99 5.53 -3.02
CA LEU A 244 9.65 4.58 -2.14
C LEU A 244 9.39 5.00 -0.69
N LEU A 245 9.52 6.29 -0.38
CA LEU A 245 9.24 6.79 0.96
C LEU A 245 7.77 6.59 1.36
N VAL A 246 6.81 6.84 0.48
CA VAL A 246 5.38 6.55 0.73
C VAL A 246 5.16 5.06 0.99
N PHE A 247 5.76 4.19 0.18
CA PHE A 247 5.70 2.74 0.35
C PHE A 247 6.24 2.31 1.72
N VAL A 248 7.45 2.77 2.08
CA VAL A 248 8.11 2.40 3.35
C VAL A 248 7.36 2.95 4.56
N PHE A 249 6.94 4.21 4.51
CA PHE A 249 6.38 4.91 5.66
C PHE A 249 4.88 4.70 5.85
N PHE A 250 4.13 4.35 4.81
CA PHE A 250 2.67 4.26 4.87
C PHE A 250 2.07 2.94 4.36
N MET A 251 2.86 2.06 3.71
CA MET A 251 2.37 0.73 3.28
C MET A 251 3.06 -0.43 4.00
N MET A 252 4.39 -0.51 3.93
CA MET A 252 5.19 -1.53 4.61
C MET A 252 5.04 -1.44 6.14
N SER A 253 4.88 -0.21 6.65
CA SER A 253 4.72 0.09 8.07
C SER A 253 3.30 -0.03 8.61
N ASP A 254 2.39 -0.70 7.91
CA ASP A 254 1.07 -0.99 8.45
C ASP A 254 1.19 -1.93 9.67
N PRO A 255 0.82 -1.50 10.90
CA PRO A 255 0.92 -2.32 12.09
C PRO A 255 -0.01 -3.55 12.07
N GLN A 256 -1.00 -3.58 11.18
CA GLN A 256 -1.91 -4.70 11.02
C GLN A 256 -1.28 -5.87 10.25
N THR A 257 -0.31 -5.62 9.39
CA THR A 257 0.37 -6.67 8.59
C THR A 257 1.76 -6.94 9.11
N ALA A 258 2.48 -5.92 9.57
CA ALA A 258 3.82 -6.04 10.10
C ALA A 258 3.91 -6.98 11.33
N PRO A 259 5.09 -7.54 11.62
CA PRO A 259 5.33 -8.32 12.83
C PRO A 259 5.10 -7.51 14.12
N ARG A 260 4.72 -8.18 15.20
CA ARG A 260 4.51 -7.52 16.50
C ARG A 260 5.82 -7.21 17.23
N GLN A 261 6.78 -8.12 17.16
CA GLN A 261 8.02 -8.05 17.94
C GLN A 261 9.05 -7.11 17.27
N PRO A 262 9.76 -6.25 18.03
CA PRO A 262 10.71 -5.28 17.45
C PRO A 262 11.80 -5.93 16.57
N ARG A 263 12.38 -7.05 17.01
CA ARG A 263 13.40 -7.79 16.22
C ARG A 263 12.82 -8.38 14.94
N ALA A 264 11.61 -8.95 15.02
CA ALA A 264 10.91 -9.48 13.85
C ALA A 264 10.59 -8.37 12.85
N ARG A 265 10.24 -7.16 13.32
CA ARG A 265 10.07 -5.99 12.46
C ARG A 265 11.37 -5.63 11.73
N MET A 266 12.51 -5.60 12.41
CA MET A 266 13.79 -5.31 11.74
C MET A 266 14.13 -6.36 10.67
N LEU A 267 13.93 -7.65 10.99
CA LEU A 267 14.13 -8.72 10.01
C LEU A 267 13.15 -8.60 8.84
N TYR A 268 11.91 -8.20 9.09
CA TYR A 268 10.91 -7.96 8.06
C TYR A 268 11.31 -6.81 7.12
N GLY A 269 11.82 -5.69 7.64
CA GLY A 269 12.35 -4.60 6.82
C GLY A 269 13.52 -5.07 5.94
N LEU A 270 14.47 -5.79 6.52
CA LEU A 270 15.61 -6.35 5.79
C LEU A 270 15.18 -7.34 4.69
N VAL A 271 14.29 -8.28 5.01
CA VAL A 271 13.77 -9.25 4.03
C VAL A 271 13.05 -8.54 2.89
N THR A 272 12.24 -7.54 3.20
CA THR A 272 11.53 -6.76 2.18
C THR A 272 12.52 -6.03 1.26
N ALA A 273 13.57 -5.41 1.82
CA ALA A 273 14.63 -4.75 1.06
C ALA A 273 15.38 -5.70 0.12
N VAL A 274 15.77 -6.87 0.62
CA VAL A 274 16.48 -7.89 -0.17
C VAL A 274 15.61 -8.42 -1.31
N VAL A 275 14.34 -8.73 -1.03
CA VAL A 275 13.41 -9.20 -2.07
C VAL A 275 13.13 -8.10 -3.10
N ALA A 276 12.95 -6.85 -2.67
CA ALA A 276 12.74 -5.72 -3.58
C ALA A 276 13.93 -5.55 -4.51
N ALA A 277 15.15 -5.44 -3.98
CA ALA A 277 16.36 -5.28 -4.78
C ALA A 277 16.61 -6.48 -5.72
N GLY A 278 16.37 -7.71 -5.25
CA GLY A 278 16.49 -8.90 -6.07
C GLY A 278 15.45 -8.99 -7.20
N LEU A 279 14.26 -8.43 -7.02
CA LEU A 279 13.29 -8.33 -8.12
C LEU A 279 13.67 -7.20 -9.08
N ILE A 280 14.13 -6.05 -8.56
CA ILE A 280 14.59 -4.89 -9.33
C ILE A 280 15.75 -5.25 -10.26
N SER A 281 16.65 -6.15 -9.87
CA SER A 281 17.80 -6.54 -10.70
C SER A 281 17.41 -7.20 -12.03
N PHE A 282 16.14 -7.58 -12.21
CA PHE A 282 15.63 -8.08 -13.49
C PHE A 282 14.96 -6.99 -14.32
N GLN A 283 14.63 -5.82 -13.76
CA GLN A 283 13.66 -4.89 -14.36
C GLN A 283 14.34 -3.79 -15.17
N PRO A 284 14.09 -3.71 -16.49
CA PRO A 284 14.68 -2.69 -17.33
C PRO A 284 13.77 -1.46 -17.49
N THR A 285 12.65 -1.39 -16.77
CA THR A 285 11.64 -0.33 -16.88
C THR A 285 11.19 0.16 -15.50
N GLU A 286 10.73 1.41 -15.44
CA GLU A 286 10.18 1.97 -14.20
C GLU A 286 8.94 1.21 -13.71
N PHE A 287 8.00 0.87 -14.61
CA PHE A 287 6.87 0.01 -14.30
C PHE A 287 7.30 -1.26 -13.55
N GLY A 288 8.29 -1.96 -14.09
CA GLY A 288 8.82 -3.20 -13.53
C GLY A 288 9.43 -2.98 -12.15
N ILE A 289 10.20 -1.90 -11.97
CA ILE A 289 10.81 -1.52 -10.68
C ILE A 289 9.74 -1.25 -9.62
N LYS A 290 8.69 -0.49 -9.96
CA LYS A 290 7.60 -0.20 -9.01
C LYS A 290 6.85 -1.47 -8.63
N LEU A 291 6.56 -2.32 -9.61
CA LEU A 291 5.92 -3.59 -9.36
C LEU A 291 6.81 -4.51 -8.50
N ALA A 292 8.13 -4.51 -8.70
CA ALA A 292 9.09 -5.23 -7.87
C ALA A 292 9.04 -4.78 -6.40
N ILE A 293 8.98 -3.48 -6.13
CA ILE A 293 8.82 -2.94 -4.77
C ILE A 293 7.50 -3.40 -4.16
N LEU A 294 6.38 -3.29 -4.87
CA LEU A 294 5.06 -3.71 -4.36
C LEU A 294 4.97 -5.24 -4.15
N SER A 295 5.50 -6.03 -5.08
CA SER A 295 5.57 -7.49 -4.98
C SER A 295 6.44 -7.95 -3.82
N SER A 296 7.52 -7.22 -3.49
CA SER A 296 8.36 -7.53 -2.33
C SER A 296 7.57 -7.48 -1.01
N LEU A 297 6.64 -6.52 -0.87
CA LEU A 297 5.79 -6.40 0.30
C LEU A 297 4.80 -7.57 0.40
N THR A 298 4.25 -8.02 -0.73
CA THR A 298 3.39 -9.21 -0.78
C THR A 298 4.12 -10.44 -0.28
N VAL A 299 5.34 -10.67 -0.75
CA VAL A 299 6.20 -11.77 -0.29
C VAL A 299 6.50 -11.63 1.20
N ALA A 300 6.97 -10.46 1.64
CA ALA A 300 7.33 -10.23 3.03
C ALA A 300 6.14 -10.43 3.98
N CYS A 301 4.94 -9.99 3.61
CA CYS A 301 3.70 -10.21 4.36
C CYS A 301 3.38 -11.70 4.54
N ALA A 302 3.49 -12.50 3.48
CA ALA A 302 3.30 -13.95 3.56
C ALA A 302 4.35 -14.63 4.46
N LEU A 303 5.57 -14.09 4.51
CA LEU A 303 6.66 -14.60 5.33
C LEU A 303 6.61 -14.15 6.80
N VAL A 304 5.75 -13.19 7.18
CA VAL A 304 5.65 -12.67 8.57
C VAL A 304 5.60 -13.78 9.62
N PRO A 305 4.82 -14.86 9.46
CA PRO A 305 4.76 -15.90 10.48
C PRO A 305 6.08 -16.68 10.65
N LEU A 306 6.83 -16.86 9.57
CA LEU A 306 8.16 -17.47 9.58
C LEU A 306 9.19 -16.51 10.19
N ILE A 307 9.11 -15.23 9.84
CA ILE A 307 9.96 -14.16 10.40
C ILE A 307 9.77 -14.06 11.92
N GLU A 308 8.52 -14.08 12.40
CA GLU A 308 8.25 -14.08 13.83
C GLU A 308 8.73 -15.35 14.52
N ALA A 309 8.61 -16.52 13.88
CA ALA A 309 9.14 -17.78 14.41
C ALA A 309 10.67 -17.76 14.53
N ALA A 310 11.37 -17.27 13.50
CA ALA A 310 12.82 -17.13 13.49
C ALA A 310 13.31 -16.16 14.57
N ALA A 311 12.64 -15.01 14.71
CA ALA A 311 12.95 -14.04 15.77
C ALA A 311 12.76 -14.66 17.17
N ARG A 312 11.71 -15.47 17.38
CA ARG A 312 11.48 -16.18 18.65
C ARG A 312 12.52 -17.27 18.93
N ARG A 313 12.93 -18.04 17.91
CA ARG A 313 13.94 -19.11 18.05
C ARG A 313 15.31 -18.57 18.47
N SER A 314 15.69 -17.39 17.98
CA SER A 314 16.92 -16.69 18.43
C SER A 314 16.94 -16.37 19.93
N MET A 315 15.78 -16.40 20.61
CA MET A 315 15.62 -16.06 22.03
C MET A 315 15.47 -17.29 22.96
N ARG A 316 15.76 -18.53 22.50
CA ARG A 316 15.63 -19.78 23.30
C ARG A 316 14.25 -19.96 23.97
N LEU A 317 13.16 -19.64 23.28
CA LEU A 317 11.81 -20.01 23.67
C LEU A 317 11.26 -21.02 22.63
N THR A 318 11.03 -22.28 23.01
CA THR A 318 10.42 -23.33 22.18
C THR A 318 9.01 -23.69 22.66
N PRO A 319 8.12 -24.23 21.80
CA PRO A 319 7.91 -23.97 20.38
C PRO A 319 6.44 -23.58 20.08
N LEU A 320 6.17 -22.93 18.94
CA LEU A 320 5.00 -23.14 18.04
C LEU A 320 4.97 -22.01 16.98
N GLY A 321 5.86 -22.12 16.01
CA GLY A 321 5.97 -21.19 14.88
C GLY A 321 5.32 -21.72 13.59
N ALA A 322 4.15 -22.35 13.68
CA ALA A 322 3.37 -22.78 12.51
C ALA A 322 1.87 -22.99 12.82
N GLY A 323 1.40 -22.55 13.99
CA GLY A 323 0.02 -22.83 14.45
C GLY A 323 -1.05 -22.18 13.58
N TRP A 324 -0.76 -21.04 12.96
CA TRP A 324 -1.72 -20.33 12.11
C TRP A 324 -2.05 -21.09 10.82
N ALA A 325 -1.07 -21.73 10.18
CA ALA A 325 -1.29 -22.54 8.98
C ALA A 325 -2.05 -23.84 9.30
N ARG A 326 -1.90 -24.36 10.53
CA ARG A 326 -2.68 -25.51 11.02
C ARG A 326 -4.11 -25.14 11.43
N ALA A 327 -4.35 -23.90 11.84
CA ALA A 327 -5.66 -23.39 12.25
C ALA A 327 -6.46 -22.73 11.10
N ALA A 328 -5.82 -22.41 9.98
CA ALA A 328 -6.46 -21.77 8.84
C ALA A 328 -7.12 -22.80 7.91
N PRO A 329 -8.26 -22.47 7.25
CA PRO A 329 -8.82 -23.32 6.22
C PRO A 329 -7.80 -23.53 5.09
N ARG A 330 -7.66 -24.78 4.61
CA ARG A 330 -6.79 -25.14 3.47
C ARG A 330 -6.89 -24.19 2.26
N PRO A 331 -8.08 -23.74 1.80
CA PRO A 331 -8.15 -22.81 0.67
C PRO A 331 -7.54 -21.43 0.96
N VAL A 332 -7.59 -20.95 2.21
CA VAL A 332 -6.99 -19.67 2.61
C VAL A 332 -5.47 -19.76 2.55
N VAL A 333 -4.90 -20.87 3.05
CA VAL A 333 -3.45 -21.11 2.98
C VAL A 333 -2.99 -21.23 1.52
N ALA A 334 -3.72 -21.99 0.69
CA ALA A 334 -3.42 -22.11 -0.73
C ALA A 334 -3.43 -20.76 -1.44
N ALA A 335 -4.46 -19.92 -1.21
CA ALA A 335 -4.54 -18.58 -1.79
C ALA A 335 -3.36 -17.69 -1.38
N ILE A 336 -2.96 -17.73 -0.10
CA ILE A 336 -1.79 -16.97 0.38
C ILE A 336 -0.51 -17.42 -0.34
N VAL A 337 -0.29 -18.73 -0.46
CA VAL A 337 0.90 -19.28 -1.14
C VAL A 337 0.89 -18.91 -2.62
N ILE A 338 -0.24 -19.07 -3.30
CA ILE A 338 -0.38 -18.71 -4.73
C ILE A 338 -0.05 -17.23 -4.93
N ILE A 339 -0.63 -16.34 -4.14
CA ILE A 339 -0.37 -14.89 -4.24
C ILE A 339 1.11 -14.58 -3.98
N ALA A 340 1.70 -15.18 -2.95
CA ALA A 340 3.09 -14.94 -2.57
C ALA A 340 4.11 -15.46 -3.58
N VAL A 341 3.76 -16.48 -4.38
CA VAL A 341 4.62 -17.04 -5.43
C VAL A 341 4.35 -16.37 -6.77
N ALA A 342 3.09 -16.22 -7.16
CA ALA A 342 2.72 -15.65 -8.45
C ALA A 342 3.16 -14.19 -8.59
N ALA A 343 3.07 -13.38 -7.54
CA ALA A 343 3.48 -11.98 -7.58
C ALA A 343 4.96 -11.79 -7.99
N PRO A 344 5.96 -12.34 -7.27
CA PRO A 344 7.36 -12.19 -7.66
C PRO A 344 7.70 -12.90 -8.98
N VAL A 345 7.13 -14.07 -9.26
CA VAL A 345 7.39 -14.79 -10.52
C VAL A 345 6.90 -14.00 -11.72
N ASN A 346 5.64 -13.54 -11.70
CA ASN A 346 5.09 -12.76 -12.80
C ASN A 346 5.80 -11.41 -12.94
N THR A 347 6.23 -10.82 -11.82
CA THR A 347 7.05 -9.59 -11.86
C THR A 347 8.40 -9.84 -12.54
N ALA A 348 9.08 -10.95 -12.24
CA ALA A 348 10.35 -11.30 -12.89
C ALA A 348 10.17 -11.59 -14.39
N VAL A 349 9.10 -12.30 -14.77
CA VAL A 349 8.77 -12.59 -16.18
C VAL A 349 8.48 -11.30 -16.96
N LEU A 350 7.89 -10.30 -16.30
CA LEU A 350 7.52 -9.03 -16.91
C LEU A 350 8.72 -8.26 -17.49
N ALA A 351 9.92 -8.52 -16.98
CA ALA A 351 11.16 -7.93 -17.50
C ALA A 351 11.40 -8.19 -18.99
N ALA A 352 10.89 -9.32 -19.51
CA ALA A 352 11.03 -9.72 -20.91
C ALA A 352 9.88 -9.20 -21.81
N ASN A 353 9.01 -8.31 -21.30
CA ASN A 353 7.89 -7.80 -22.07
C ASN A 353 8.28 -6.54 -22.88
N ASP A 354 8.51 -6.73 -24.18
CA ASP A 354 8.87 -5.66 -25.11
C ASP A 354 7.82 -4.55 -25.19
N GLN A 355 6.53 -4.83 -24.96
CA GLN A 355 5.51 -3.78 -24.98
C GLN A 355 5.73 -2.76 -23.87
N ILE A 356 6.18 -3.17 -22.69
CA ILE A 356 6.46 -2.24 -21.58
C ILE A 356 7.66 -1.36 -21.94
N MET A 357 8.68 -1.97 -22.53
CA MET A 357 9.85 -1.24 -23.02
C MET A 357 9.47 -0.17 -24.04
N LEU A 358 8.55 -0.49 -24.97
CA LEU A 358 8.07 0.48 -25.96
C LEU A 358 7.25 1.61 -25.32
N ILE A 359 6.37 1.28 -24.37
CA ILE A 359 5.54 2.27 -23.66
C ILE A 359 6.42 3.25 -22.87
N GLU A 360 7.37 2.72 -22.10
CA GLU A 360 8.26 3.50 -21.24
C GLU A 360 9.32 4.30 -22.02
N ARG A 361 9.45 4.05 -23.33
CA ARG A 361 10.23 4.89 -24.26
C ARG A 361 9.36 5.90 -25.02
N GLY A 362 8.04 5.91 -24.80
CA GLY A 362 7.10 6.74 -25.55
C GLY A 362 6.90 6.32 -27.01
N LEU A 363 7.25 5.08 -27.38
CA LEU A 363 7.28 4.60 -28.78
C LEU A 363 5.98 3.94 -29.24
N THR A 364 4.93 3.92 -28.42
CA THR A 364 3.64 3.28 -28.76
C THR A 364 2.66 4.14 -29.54
N GLY A 365 3.01 5.39 -29.88
CA GLY A 365 2.11 6.34 -30.54
C GLY A 365 0.87 6.68 -29.70
N GLU A 366 -0.18 7.23 -30.32
CA GLU A 366 -1.45 7.61 -29.64
C GLU A 366 -2.19 6.43 -28.97
N ALA A 367 -1.78 5.18 -29.23
CA ALA A 367 -2.40 3.98 -28.66
C ALA A 367 -2.10 3.76 -27.16
N ASN A 368 -1.16 4.52 -26.56
CA ASN A 368 -0.84 4.46 -25.13
C ASN A 368 -0.44 5.85 -24.63
N ALA A 369 -1.44 6.65 -24.21
CA ALA A 369 -1.25 7.98 -23.64
C ALA A 369 -0.88 7.90 -22.15
N GLN A 370 0.22 7.20 -21.83
CA GLN A 370 0.73 7.17 -20.46
C GLN A 370 1.21 8.53 -20.01
#